data_AF-A0A529ZMG0-F1
#
_entry.id   AF-A0A529ZMG0-F1
#
_cell.length_a   1.000
_cell.length_b   1.000
_cell.length_c   1.000
_cell.angle_alpha   90.00
_cell.angle_beta   90.00
_cell.angle_gamma   90.00
#
_symmetry.space_group_name_H-M   'P 1'
#
loop_
_entity.id
_entity.type
_entity.pdbx_description
1 polymer ?
#
loop_
_entity_poly.entity_id
_entity_poly.type
_entity_poly.pdbx_seq_one_letter_code
_entity_poly.pdbx_strand_id
1 'polypeptide(L)'
;YLSEIRRDVDEVWATNCTFFQPRIAATESSGDFVRLTYRVPTPFVVMLYRVCPSAPDRLDAIALFIQPIEEDLCRAQPVMYLVDATSTDTALLNFEQVIFLQDRIIVENQRPLLLPLEPRLEIPTRADGSSVAYRRWLKEKGLRFGTTGEH
;
A
#
# COMPACT_ATOMS: atom_id res chain seq x y z
N TYR A 1 3.09 -7.27 -12.50
CA TYR A 1 1.93 -7.50 -11.63
C TYR A 1 0.64 -7.15 -12.39
N LEU A 2 -0.51 -7.63 -11.95
CA LEU A 2 -1.85 -7.32 -12.51
C LEU A 2 -2.56 -6.33 -11.58
N SER A 3 -3.22 -5.32 -12.15
CA SER A 3 -4.07 -4.36 -11.43
C SER A 3 -5.49 -4.44 -11.99
N GLU A 4 -6.48 -4.49 -11.11
CA GLU A 4 -7.90 -4.58 -11.48
C GLU A 4 -8.81 -3.89 -10.46
N ILE A 5 -9.99 -3.47 -10.91
CA ILE A 5 -11.11 -3.12 -10.03
C ILE A 5 -12.07 -4.31 -10.06
N ARG A 6 -12.21 -5.01 -8.93
CA ARG A 6 -13.12 -6.13 -8.78
C ARG A 6 -14.50 -5.59 -8.47
N ARG A 7 -15.43 -5.74 -9.41
CA ARG A 7 -16.76 -5.10 -9.36
C ARG A 7 -17.76 -5.81 -8.45
N ASP A 8 -17.56 -7.11 -8.22
CA ASP A 8 -18.37 -7.95 -7.34
C ASP A 8 -18.20 -7.58 -5.85
N VAL A 9 -16.99 -7.19 -5.46
CA VAL A 9 -16.66 -6.74 -4.09
C VAL A 9 -16.40 -5.23 -4.00
N ASP A 10 -16.37 -4.54 -5.14
CA ASP A 10 -16.08 -3.10 -5.27
C ASP A 10 -14.75 -2.70 -4.61
N GLU A 11 -13.67 -3.40 -4.97
CA GLU A 11 -12.33 -3.18 -4.43
C GLU A 11 -11.29 -3.01 -5.55
N VAL A 12 -10.17 -2.36 -5.25
CA VAL A 12 -9.00 -2.30 -6.16
C VAL A 12 -7.97 -3.32 -5.70
N TRP A 13 -7.46 -4.14 -6.63
CA TRP A 13 -6.51 -5.21 -6.34
C TRP A 13 -5.25 -5.06 -7.19
N ALA A 14 -4.09 -5.33 -6.59
CA ALA A 14 -2.83 -5.53 -7.29
C ALA A 14 -2.24 -6.89 -6.88
N THR A 15 -2.14 -7.81 -7.83
CA THR A 15 -1.73 -9.21 -7.59
C THR A 15 -0.49 -9.55 -8.41
N ASN A 16 0.21 -10.62 -7.99
CA ASN A 16 1.48 -11.03 -8.61
C ASN A 16 2.51 -9.89 -8.63
N CYS A 17 2.55 -9.13 -7.53
CA CYS A 17 3.57 -8.14 -7.27
C CYS A 17 4.83 -8.85 -6.78
N THR A 18 5.95 -8.58 -7.42
CA THR A 18 7.25 -9.15 -7.06
C THR A 18 8.27 -8.03 -6.98
N PHE A 19 8.88 -7.87 -5.82
CA PHE A 19 9.87 -6.83 -5.56
C PHE A 19 11.04 -7.44 -4.79
N PHE A 20 12.24 -6.94 -5.05
CA PHE A 20 13.39 -7.28 -4.23
C PHE A 20 13.34 -6.46 -2.94
N GLN A 21 13.43 -7.13 -1.79
CA GLN A 21 13.55 -6.46 -0.50
C GLN A 21 14.87 -6.87 0.14
N PRO A 22 15.76 -5.92 0.50
CA PRO A 22 17.07 -6.23 1.09
C PRO A 22 16.98 -7.04 2.40
N ARG A 23 15.84 -6.94 3.08
CA ARG A 23 15.51 -7.70 4.28
C ARG A 23 14.00 -7.96 4.33
N ILE A 24 13.61 -9.21 4.10
CA ILE A 24 12.20 -9.60 3.87
C ILE A 24 11.38 -9.75 5.16
N ALA A 25 12.03 -10.05 6.29
CA ALA A 25 11.43 -10.18 7.62
C ALA A 25 12.46 -9.84 8.71
N ALA A 26 12.00 -9.61 9.94
CA ALA A 26 12.86 -9.34 11.08
C ALA A 26 13.85 -10.49 11.36
N THR A 27 13.47 -11.74 11.06
CA THR A 27 14.32 -12.92 11.20
C THR A 27 15.38 -13.07 10.11
N GLU A 28 15.27 -12.31 9.02
CA GLU A 28 16.10 -12.48 7.84
C GLU A 28 17.20 -11.42 7.77
N SER A 29 18.33 -11.78 7.18
CA SER A 29 19.48 -10.88 6.98
C SER A 29 19.95 -10.80 5.53
N SER A 30 19.36 -11.59 4.63
CA SER A 30 19.64 -11.57 3.20
C SER A 30 18.44 -11.05 2.42
N GLY A 31 18.69 -10.46 1.26
CA GLY A 31 17.63 -9.94 0.40
C GLY A 31 17.07 -11.03 -0.50
N ASP A 32 15.76 -10.98 -0.72
CA ASP A 32 15.06 -11.90 -1.62
C ASP A 32 13.88 -11.21 -2.32
N PHE A 33 13.33 -11.85 -3.32
CA PHE A 33 12.12 -11.42 -4.00
C PHE A 33 10.88 -11.82 -3.20
N VAL A 34 10.14 -10.81 -2.74
CA VAL A 34 8.87 -11.01 -2.03
C VAL A 34 7.71 -11.03 -3.00
N ARG A 35 6.76 -11.93 -2.75
CA ARG A 35 5.48 -12.01 -3.47
C ARG A 35 4.41 -11.32 -2.65
N LEU A 36 3.86 -10.24 -3.20
CA LEU A 36 2.90 -9.38 -2.54
C LEU A 36 1.55 -9.39 -3.25
N THR A 37 0.50 -9.21 -2.47
CA THR A 37 -0.83 -8.87 -2.96
C THR A 37 -1.34 -7.67 -2.20
N TYR A 38 -1.77 -6.63 -2.92
CA TYR A 38 -2.42 -5.47 -2.33
C TYR A 38 -3.92 -5.51 -2.64
N ARG A 39 -4.73 -5.06 -1.68
CA ARG A 39 -6.13 -4.71 -1.92
C ARG A 39 -6.51 -3.41 -1.23
N VAL A 40 -7.38 -2.64 -1.86
CA VAL A 40 -7.98 -1.41 -1.33
C VAL A 40 -9.47 -1.67 -1.17
N PRO A 41 -9.91 -2.13 0.02
CA PRO A 41 -11.31 -2.46 0.26
C PRO A 41 -12.22 -1.23 0.38
N THR A 42 -11.66 -0.11 0.81
CA THR A 42 -12.35 1.19 0.88
C THR A 42 -11.33 2.28 0.55
N PRO A 43 -11.76 3.50 0.16
CA PRO A 43 -10.84 4.57 -0.24
C PRO A 43 -9.68 4.85 0.73
N PHE A 44 -9.86 4.65 2.02
CA PHE A 44 -8.84 5.02 3.01
C PHE A 44 -8.27 3.82 3.77
N VAL A 45 -8.37 2.61 3.18
CA VAL A 45 -7.79 1.40 3.76
C VAL A 45 -7.00 0.65 2.70
N VAL A 46 -5.77 0.28 3.04
CA VAL A 46 -4.93 -0.59 2.20
C VAL A 46 -4.60 -1.84 2.99
N MET A 47 -4.70 -3.00 2.35
CA MET A 47 -4.23 -4.27 2.88
C MET A 47 -3.09 -4.77 2.00
N LEU A 48 -2.03 -5.23 2.63
CA LEU A 48 -0.90 -5.92 2.03
C LEU A 48 -0.84 -7.34 2.60
N TYR A 49 -0.77 -8.31 1.71
CA TYR A 49 -0.47 -9.69 2.03
C TYR A 49 0.91 -10.05 1.50
N ARG A 50 1.77 -10.60 2.36
CA ARG A 50 3.13 -11.03 2.03
C ARG A 50 3.28 -12.49 2.38
N VAL A 51 3.83 -13.28 1.45
CA VAL A 51 4.18 -14.68 1.73
C VAL A 51 5.29 -14.71 2.76
N CYS A 52 5.07 -15.47 3.85
CA CYS A 52 6.11 -15.65 4.86
C CYS A 52 7.11 -16.71 4.37
N PRO A 53 8.43 -16.41 4.29
CA PRO A 53 9.43 -17.36 3.81
C PRO A 53 9.48 -18.65 4.64
N SER A 54 9.30 -18.53 5.96
CA SER A 54 9.33 -19.66 6.89
C SER A 54 8.01 -20.43 6.94
N ALA A 55 6.92 -19.89 6.38
CA ALA A 55 5.61 -20.51 6.31
C ALA A 55 4.89 -20.17 5.00
N PRO A 56 5.27 -20.79 3.86
CA PRO A 56 4.77 -20.41 2.53
C PRO A 56 3.25 -20.53 2.33
N ASP A 57 2.60 -21.40 3.10
CA ASP A 57 1.14 -21.58 3.10
C ASP A 57 0.39 -20.54 3.94
N ARG A 58 1.12 -19.63 4.60
CA ARG A 58 0.58 -18.54 5.41
C ARG A 58 1.02 -17.20 4.85
N LEU A 59 0.15 -16.21 5.05
CA LEU A 59 0.42 -14.83 4.67
C LEU A 59 0.55 -13.99 5.94
N ASP A 60 1.55 -13.12 5.97
CA ASP A 60 1.46 -11.91 6.78
C ASP A 60 0.32 -11.06 6.23
N ALA A 61 -0.41 -10.38 7.12
CA ALA A 61 -1.43 -9.42 6.75
C ALA A 61 -1.14 -8.08 7.43
N ILE A 62 -0.87 -7.06 6.61
CA ILE A 62 -0.57 -5.70 7.05
C ILE A 62 -1.69 -4.80 6.54
N ALA A 63 -2.33 -4.06 7.44
CA ALA A 63 -3.35 -3.09 7.13
C ALA A 63 -2.83 -1.68 7.42
N LEU A 64 -3.08 -0.74 6.53
CA LEU A 64 -2.90 0.68 6.78
C LEU A 64 -4.27 1.35 6.78
N PHE A 65 -4.68 1.84 7.95
CA PHE A 65 -5.89 2.63 8.11
C PHE A 65 -5.54 4.10 8.04
N ILE A 66 -6.09 4.80 7.06
CA ILE A 66 -5.82 6.21 6.80
C ILE A 66 -7.04 6.99 7.27
N GLN A 67 -6.87 7.81 8.30
CA GLN A 67 -7.90 8.73 8.74
C GLN A 67 -7.61 10.11 8.12
N PRO A 68 -8.41 10.58 7.14
CA PRO A 68 -8.30 11.95 6.68
C PRO A 68 -8.64 12.92 7.83
N ILE A 69 -7.84 13.97 7.98
CA ILE A 69 -8.04 15.04 8.98
C ILE A 69 -8.30 16.35 8.24
N GLU A 70 -7.43 16.70 7.30
CA GLU A 70 -7.56 17.82 6.36
C GLU A 70 -7.24 17.32 4.94
N GLU A 71 -7.39 18.15 3.90
CA GLU A 71 -7.20 17.68 2.51
C GLU A 71 -5.76 17.22 2.22
N ASP A 72 -4.78 17.74 2.95
CA ASP A 72 -3.36 17.41 2.86
C ASP A 72 -2.80 16.78 4.16
N LEU A 73 -3.67 16.48 5.14
CA LEU A 73 -3.29 15.92 6.43
C LEU A 73 -4.10 14.66 6.73
N CYS A 74 -3.38 13.57 7.04
CA CYS A 74 -4.00 12.34 7.50
C CYS A 74 -3.24 11.71 8.68
N ARG A 75 -3.92 10.84 9.41
CA ARG A 75 -3.29 9.90 10.35
C ARG A 75 -3.28 8.52 9.73
N ALA A 76 -2.10 7.95 9.57
CA ALA A 76 -1.90 6.60 9.09
C ALA A 76 -1.61 5.66 10.26
N GLN A 77 -2.45 4.64 10.45
CA GLN A 77 -2.34 3.66 11.54
C GLN A 77 -2.08 2.27 10.95
N PRO A 78 -0.85 1.75 11.03
CA PRO A 78 -0.54 0.39 10.62
C PRO A 78 -1.04 -0.61 11.67
N VAL A 79 -1.59 -1.74 11.21
CA VAL A 79 -1.93 -2.92 12.02
C VAL A 79 -1.37 -4.15 11.31
N MET A 80 -0.73 -5.04 12.03
CA MET A 80 0.06 -6.13 11.43
C MET A 80 -0.23 -7.45 12.12
N TYR A 81 -0.44 -8.48 11.31
CA TYR A 81 -0.54 -9.87 11.72
C TYR A 81 0.60 -10.61 11.03
N LEU A 82 1.69 -10.83 11.77
CA LEU A 82 2.92 -11.38 11.24
C LEU A 82 3.09 -12.83 11.66
N VAL A 83 3.54 -13.67 10.74
CA VAL A 83 3.92 -15.06 11.00
C VAL A 83 5.37 -15.08 11.46
N ASP A 84 5.59 -14.69 12.71
CA ASP A 84 6.89 -14.71 13.38
C ASP A 84 6.70 -15.22 14.82
N ALA A 85 7.31 -16.35 15.15
CA ALA A 85 7.24 -16.97 16.47
C ALA A 85 8.50 -16.72 17.33
N THR A 86 9.44 -15.94 16.81
CA THR A 86 10.80 -15.82 17.37
C THR A 86 11.14 -14.41 17.78
N SER A 87 10.72 -13.41 17.00
CA SER A 87 10.98 -12.00 17.30
C SER A 87 10.11 -11.52 18.45
N THR A 88 10.66 -10.59 19.24
CA THR A 88 9.86 -9.87 20.24
C THR A 88 8.99 -8.82 19.56
N ASP A 89 7.88 -8.45 20.18
CA ASP A 89 7.00 -7.38 19.69
C ASP A 89 7.77 -6.08 19.43
N THR A 90 8.69 -5.70 20.32
CA THR A 90 9.54 -4.52 20.15
C THR A 90 10.45 -4.61 18.92
N ALA A 91 11.00 -5.79 18.63
CA ALA A 91 11.84 -5.99 17.45
C ALA A 91 11.02 -5.86 16.16
N LEU A 92 9.82 -6.44 16.14
CA LEU A 92 8.87 -6.32 15.02
C LEU A 92 8.44 -4.86 14.81
N LEU A 93 8.07 -4.16 15.88
CA LEU A 93 7.70 -2.75 15.83
C LEU A 93 8.83 -1.88 15.29
N ASN A 94 10.07 -2.06 15.76
CA ASN A 94 11.21 -1.29 15.29
C ASN A 94 11.50 -1.55 13.81
N PHE A 95 11.40 -2.80 13.35
CA PHE A 95 11.62 -3.15 11.95
C PHE A 95 10.61 -2.45 11.04
N GLU A 96 9.34 -2.50 11.38
CA GLU A 96 8.25 -1.93 10.58
C GLU A 96 8.24 -0.40 10.66
N GLN A 97 8.63 0.20 11.78
CA GLN A 97 8.83 1.65 11.89
C GLN A 97 9.90 2.16 10.94
N VAL A 98 11.02 1.43 10.76
CA VAL A 98 12.07 1.82 9.82
C VAL A 98 11.53 1.85 8.39
N ILE A 99 10.78 0.82 7.98
CA ILE A 99 10.15 0.76 6.65
C ILE A 99 9.17 1.93 6.47
N PHE A 100 8.28 2.13 7.45
CA PHE A 100 7.28 3.19 7.39
C PHE A 100 7.89 4.60 7.31
N LEU A 101 8.99 4.85 8.04
CA LEU A 101 9.68 6.15 8.00
C LEU A 101 10.34 6.42 6.65
N GLN A 102 10.84 5.40 5.96
CA GLN A 102 11.38 5.55 4.61
C GLN A 102 10.29 5.99 3.64
N ASP A 103 9.13 5.34 3.68
CA ASP A 103 7.99 5.69 2.81
C ASP A 103 7.40 7.07 3.14
N ARG A 104 7.32 7.42 4.43
CA ARG A 104 6.81 8.72 4.88
C ARG A 104 7.55 9.89 4.22
N ILE A 105 8.88 9.83 4.18
CA ILE A 105 9.70 10.89 3.57
C ILE A 105 9.38 11.04 2.08
N ILE A 106 9.18 9.92 1.37
CA ILE A 106 8.83 9.94 -0.05
C ILE A 106 7.45 10.57 -0.25
N VAL A 107 6.45 10.12 0.51
CA VAL A 107 5.05 10.57 0.39
C VAL A 107 4.91 12.06 0.72
N GLU A 108 5.49 12.54 1.82
CA GLU A 108 5.38 13.95 2.24
C GLU A 108 6.06 14.93 1.25
N ASN A 109 7.01 14.44 0.44
CA ASN A 109 7.67 15.23 -0.59
C ASN A 109 7.00 15.14 -1.98
N GLN A 110 5.93 14.34 -2.15
CA GLN A 110 5.21 14.28 -3.43
C GLN A 110 4.55 15.62 -3.75
N ARG A 111 4.56 15.99 -5.04
CA ARG A 111 3.90 17.17 -5.57
C ARG A 111 3.14 16.80 -6.86
N PRO A 112 1.89 17.25 -7.02
CA PRO A 112 1.07 18.03 -6.07
C PRO A 112 0.75 17.26 -4.77
N LEU A 113 0.45 17.97 -3.68
CA LEU A 113 0.09 17.34 -2.39
C LEU A 113 -1.24 16.58 -2.47
N LEU A 114 -2.22 17.18 -3.16
CA LEU A 114 -3.54 16.57 -3.39
C LEU A 114 -3.49 15.62 -4.58
N LEU A 115 -4.23 14.51 -4.52
CA LEU A 115 -4.18 13.46 -5.53
C LEU A 115 -4.90 13.87 -6.84
N PRO A 116 -4.21 14.00 -7.98
CA PRO A 116 -4.88 14.33 -9.24
C PRO A 116 -5.68 13.14 -9.78
N LEU A 117 -6.98 13.30 -10.03
CA LEU A 117 -7.79 12.24 -10.63
C LEU A 117 -7.72 12.20 -12.16
N GLU A 118 -7.26 13.29 -12.79
CA GLU A 118 -7.10 13.40 -14.24
C GLU A 118 -5.72 12.90 -14.71
N PRO A 119 -5.66 11.97 -15.70
CA PRO A 119 -4.40 11.42 -16.21
C PRO A 119 -3.48 12.42 -16.89
N ARG A 120 -3.93 13.66 -17.15
CA ARG A 120 -3.20 14.63 -17.99
C ARG A 120 -1.97 15.24 -17.30
N LEU A 121 -1.77 14.97 -16.01
CA LEU A 121 -0.67 15.52 -15.21
C LEU A 121 0.54 14.59 -15.07
N GLU A 122 0.40 13.28 -15.31
CA GLU A 122 1.49 12.30 -15.21
C GLU A 122 1.37 11.27 -16.33
N ILE A 123 2.48 10.94 -17.01
CA ILE A 123 2.51 9.85 -18.01
C ILE A 123 2.68 8.53 -17.25
N PRO A 124 1.65 7.67 -17.13
CA PRO A 124 1.77 6.47 -16.32
C PRO A 124 2.71 5.48 -16.99
N THR A 125 3.65 4.94 -16.21
CA THR A 125 4.40 3.75 -16.61
C THR A 125 3.58 2.49 -16.34
N ARG A 126 3.99 1.36 -16.91
CA ARG A 126 3.35 0.06 -16.65
C ARG A 126 3.40 -0.33 -15.16
N ALA A 127 4.32 0.26 -14.39
CA ALA A 127 4.42 0.07 -12.94
C ALA A 127 3.33 0.82 -12.15
N ASP A 128 2.56 1.72 -12.79
CA ASP A 128 1.55 2.58 -12.13
C ASP A 128 0.12 2.06 -12.28
N GLY A 129 -0.05 0.83 -12.81
CA GLY A 129 -1.36 0.27 -13.12
C GLY A 129 -2.32 0.23 -11.92
N SER A 130 -1.83 0.00 -10.69
CA SER A 130 -2.66 0.05 -9.47
C SER A 130 -3.10 1.48 -9.13
N SER A 131 -2.22 2.47 -9.27
CA SER A 131 -2.53 3.89 -9.03
C SER A 131 -3.61 4.39 -10.01
N VAL A 132 -3.49 4.02 -11.30
CA VAL A 132 -4.50 4.37 -12.32
C VAL A 132 -5.86 3.74 -12.00
N ALA A 133 -5.88 2.45 -11.65
CA ALA A 133 -7.12 1.78 -11.26
C ALA A 133 -7.76 2.42 -10.04
N TYR A 134 -6.95 2.77 -9.04
CA TYR A 134 -7.40 3.44 -7.82
C TYR A 134 -7.98 4.82 -8.09
N ARG A 135 -7.30 5.68 -8.85
CA ARG A 135 -7.81 7.02 -9.23
C ARG A 135 -9.12 6.94 -10.00
N ARG A 136 -9.24 6.02 -10.96
CA ARG A 136 -10.49 5.78 -11.69
C ARG A 136 -11.62 5.36 -10.74
N TRP A 137 -11.33 4.43 -9.82
CA TRP A 137 -12.31 3.96 -8.84
C TRP A 137 -12.77 5.07 -7.89
N LEU A 138 -11.86 5.94 -7.43
CA LEU A 138 -12.22 7.12 -6.64
C LEU A 138 -13.10 8.10 -7.40
N LYS A 139 -12.79 8.34 -8.69
CA LYS A 139 -13.58 9.21 -9.56
C LYS A 139 -15.01 8.67 -9.75
N GLU A 140 -15.15 7.37 -9.99
CA GLU A 140 -16.47 6.71 -10.11
C GLU A 140 -17.30 6.83 -8.82
N LYS A 141 -16.65 6.87 -7.65
CA LYS A 141 -17.30 7.10 -6.36
C LYS A 141 -17.60 8.57 -6.06
N GLY A 142 -17.10 9.49 -6.88
CA GLY A 142 -17.23 10.93 -6.65
C GLY A 142 -16.47 11.42 -5.41
N LEU A 143 -15.36 10.76 -5.02
CA LEU A 143 -14.52 11.26 -3.94
C LEU A 143 -13.88 12.59 -4.36
N ARG A 144 -14.01 13.61 -3.50
CA ARG A 144 -13.46 14.96 -3.75
C ARG A 144 -12.39 15.36 -2.75
N PHE A 145 -12.61 15.01 -1.48
CA PHE A 145 -11.72 15.36 -0.38
C PHE A 145 -10.31 14.84 -0.63
N GLY A 146 -9.31 15.73 -0.58
CA GLY A 146 -7.90 15.38 -0.79
C GLY A 146 -7.52 15.10 -2.25
N THR A 147 -8.36 15.49 -3.21
CA THR A 147 -8.14 15.25 -4.65
C THR A 147 -8.15 16.52 -5.49
N THR A 148 -7.58 16.48 -6.69
CA THR A 148 -7.62 17.57 -7.68
C THR A 148 -8.09 17.08 -9.05
N GLY A 149 -8.74 17.95 -9.83
CA GLY A 149 -9.28 17.66 -11.16
C GLY A 149 -10.68 18.26 -11.36
N GLU A 150 -11.05 18.59 -12.60
CA GLU A 150 -12.39 19.12 -12.91
C GLU A 150 -13.47 18.03 -12.78
N HIS A 151 -14.66 18.47 -12.37
CA HIS A 151 -15.86 17.65 -12.21
C HIS A 151 -16.64 17.53 -13.52
#